data_AF-A0AB74R195-F1
#
_entry.id   AF-A0AB74R195-F1
#
_cell.length_a   1.000
_cell.length_b   1.000
_cell.length_c   1.000
_cell.angle_alpha   90.00
_cell.angle_beta   90.00
_cell.angle_gamma   90.00
#
_symmetry.space_group_name_H-M   'P 1'
#
loop_
_entity.id
_entity.type
_entity.pdbx_description
1 polymer ?
#
loop_
_entity_poly.entity_id
_entity_poly.type
_entity_poly.pdbx_seq_one_letter_code
_entity_poly.pdbx_strand_id
1 'polypeptide(L)' 'MDGGKCIFQLRGVRPFLSDKYDITKHKNYKLLEDYDKKNLFDIESYMKRKGKAKLNRETVITRMQ' A
#
# COMPACT_ATOMS: atom_id res chain seq x y z
N MET A 1 13.30 -15.29 -8.78
CA MET A 1 12.54 -15.50 -7.52
C MET A 1 11.07 -15.54 -7.86
N ASP A 2 10.32 -16.41 -7.20
CA ASP A 2 8.88 -16.68 -7.35
C ASP A 2 7.96 -15.59 -6.76
N GLY A 3 8.53 -14.45 -6.36
CA GLY A 3 7.79 -13.35 -5.74
C GLY A 3 7.32 -13.61 -4.30
N GLY A 4 7.32 -14.87 -3.83
CA GLY A 4 6.96 -15.27 -2.48
C GLY A 4 8.10 -15.13 -1.45
N LYS A 5 9.35 -15.00 -1.92
CA LYS A 5 10.53 -14.85 -1.07
C LYS A 5 11.26 -13.53 -1.32
N CYS A 6 11.96 -13.04 -0.30
CA CYS A 6 12.83 -11.86 -0.38
C CYS A 6 14.22 -12.15 0.20
N ILE A 7 15.22 -11.38 -0.21
CA ILE A 7 16.51 -11.36 0.49
C ILE A 7 16.35 -10.41 1.68
N PHE A 8 16.53 -10.94 2.88
CA PHE A 8 16.40 -10.18 4.11
C PHE A 8 17.77 -9.96 4.74
N GLN A 9 18.04 -8.70 5.11
CA GLN A 9 19.29 -8.29 5.72
C GLN A 9 19.04 -7.71 7.12
N LEU A 10 19.53 -8.44 8.12
CA LEU A 10 19.57 -7.99 9.51
C LEU A 10 20.97 -7.49 9.86
N ARG A 11 21.06 -6.49 10.73
CA ARG A 11 22.35 -5.96 11.19
C ARG A 11 23.17 -7.07 11.85
N GLY A 12 24.39 -7.29 11.36
CA GLY A 12 25.32 -8.29 11.91
C GLY A 12 25.09 -9.73 11.42
N VAL A 13 24.13 -9.98 10.52
CA VAL A 13 23.86 -11.30 9.94
C VAL A 13 24.07 -11.25 8.43
N ARG A 14 24.56 -12.34 7.84
CA ARG A 14 24.67 -12.44 6.38
C ARG A 14 23.28 -12.45 5.75
N PRO A 15 23.02 -11.71 4.66
CA PRO A 15 21.74 -11.73 3.98
C PRO A 15 21.30 -13.16 3.66
N PHE A 16 20.01 -13.44 3.86
CA PHE A 16 19.44 -14.77 3.64
C PHE A 16 18.08 -14.67 2.96
N LEU A 17 17.61 -15.79 2.39
CA LEU A 17 16.27 -15.88 1.82
C LEU A 17 15.24 -16.05 2.93
N SER A 18 14.26 -15.16 2.96
CA SER A 18 13.10 -15.22 3.85
C SER A 18 11.82 -15.32 3.05
N ASP A 19 10.83 -16.00 3.61
CA ASP A 19 9.47 -15.93 3.10
C ASP A 19 8.86 -14.54 3.34
N LYS A 20 8.07 -14.06 2.38
CA LYS A 20 7.32 -12.82 2.51
C LYS A 20 6.20 -13.03 3.52
N TYR A 21 5.94 -12.00 4.33
CA TYR A 21 4.80 -12.01 5.25
C TYR A 21 3.49 -12.07 4.47
N ASP A 22 2.60 -12.99 4.88
CA ASP A 22 1.25 -13.10 4.34
C ASP A 22 0.35 -12.01 4.94
N ILE A 23 0.06 -10.99 4.11
CA ILE A 23 -0.71 -9.82 4.52
C ILE A 23 -2.14 -10.17 4.96
N THR A 24 -2.70 -11.29 4.51
CA THR A 24 -4.06 -11.72 4.86
C THR A 24 -4.22 -12.02 6.36
N LYS A 25 -3.10 -12.36 7.03
CA LYS A 25 -3.05 -12.66 8.46
C LYS A 25 -2.98 -11.41 9.34
N HIS A 26 -2.79 -10.23 8.77
CA HIS A 26 -2.70 -9.00 9.54
C HIS A 26 -4.06 -8.59 10.12
N LYS A 27 -4.09 -8.13 11.38
CA LYS A 27 -5.34 -7.76 12.09
C LYS A 27 -6.19 -6.71 11.35
N ASN A 28 -5.51 -5.83 10.59
CA ASN A 28 -6.16 -4.76 9.83
C ASN A 28 -6.39 -5.11 8.35
N TYR A 29 -6.11 -6.34 7.91
CA TYR A 29 -6.31 -6.75 6.52
C TYR A 29 -7.75 -6.52 6.04
N LYS A 30 -8.72 -6.67 6.96
CA LYS A 30 -10.14 -6.40 6.73
C LYS A 30 -10.50 -4.97 6.28
N LEU A 31 -9.57 -4.03 6.36
CA LEU A 31 -9.74 -2.64 5.95
C LEU A 31 -9.23 -2.38 4.52
N LEU A 32 -8.63 -3.38 3.88
CA LEU A 32 -8.11 -3.25 2.51
C LEU A 32 -9.19 -3.55 1.48
N GLU A 33 -9.01 -3.00 0.28
CA GLU A 33 -9.84 -3.32 -0.89
C GLU A 33 -9.76 -4.80 -1.26
N ASP A 34 -8.57 -5.41 -1.13
CA ASP A 34 -8.33 -6.84 -1.39
C ASP A 34 -9.19 -7.77 -0.52
N TYR A 35 -9.66 -7.29 0.64
CA TYR A 35 -10.57 -8.03 1.51
C TYR A 35 -12.05 -7.81 1.13
N ASP A 36 -12.44 -6.56 0.90
CA ASP A 36 -13.79 -6.18 0.44
C ASP A 36 -13.70 -4.93 -0.45
N LYS A 37 -14.26 -4.99 -1.65
CA LYS A 37 -14.33 -3.86 -2.60
C LYS A 37 -15.00 -2.62 -2.03
N LYS A 38 -15.82 -2.76 -0.98
CA LYS A 38 -16.42 -1.61 -0.26
C LYS A 38 -15.38 -0.75 0.46
N ASN A 39 -14.21 -1.29 0.77
CA ASN A 39 -13.11 -0.56 1.39
C ASN A 39 -12.31 0.26 0.36
N LEU A 40 -12.64 0.18 -0.93
CA LEU A 40 -11.97 0.96 -1.97
C LEU A 40 -12.02 2.45 -1.62
N PHE A 41 -10.85 3.09 -1.64
CA PHE A 41 -10.74 4.50 -1.34
C PHE A 41 -11.18 5.34 -2.55
N ASP A 42 -12.39 5.88 -2.48
CA ASP A 42 -12.87 6.84 -3.46
C ASP A 42 -12.30 8.25 -3.20
N ILE A 43 -11.28 8.59 -3.99
CA ILE A 43 -10.59 9.89 -3.97
C ILE A 43 -11.56 11.03 -4.30
N GLU A 44 -12.47 10.85 -5.27
CA GLU A 44 -13.37 11.92 -5.70
C GLU A 44 -14.35 12.29 -4.60
N SER A 45 -14.96 11.28 -3.98
CA SER A 45 -15.85 11.47 -2.84
C SER A 45 -15.12 12.05 -1.63
N TYR A 46 -13.87 11.64 -1.38
CA TYR A 46 -13.06 12.22 -0.31
C TYR A 46 -12.77 13.71 -0.55
N MET A 47 -12.38 14.09 -1.76
CA MET A 47 -12.10 15.48 -2.15
C MET A 47 -13.35 16.36 -2.09
N LYS A 48 -14.52 15.85 -2.51
CA LYS A 48 -15.79 16.59 -2.38
C LYS A 48 -16.12 16.90 -0.91
N ARG A 49 -15.86 15.98 0.02
CA ARG A 49 -16.12 16.17 1.46
C ARG A 49 -15.09 17.03 2.17
N LYS A 50 -13.79 16.82 1.91
CA LYS A 50 -12.70 17.56 2.57
C LYS A 50 -12.43 18.93 1.95
N GLY A 51 -12.98 19.21 0.77
CA GLY A 51 -12.68 20.41 0.00
C GLY A 51 -11.42 20.24 -0.85
N LYS A 52 -10.87 21.36 -1.33
CA LYS A 52 -9.72 21.35 -2.24
C LYS A 52 -8.48 20.81 -1.52
N ALA A 53 -7.78 19.86 -2.14
CA ALA A 53 -6.44 19.50 -1.71
C ALA A 53 -5.55 20.74 -1.76
N LYS A 54 -4.71 20.93 -0.74
CA LYS A 54 -3.65 21.93 -0.75
C LYS A 54 -2.54 21.45 -1.68
N LEU A 55 -2.74 21.65 -2.97
CA LEU A 55 -1.74 21.38 -4.00
C LEU A 55 -0.81 22.58 -4.09
N ASN A 56 0.50 22.34 -4.06
CA ASN A 56 1.49 23.38 -4.36
C ASN A 56 1.81 23.36 -5.87
N ARG A 57 2.54 24.37 -6.35
CA ARG A 57 2.93 24.47 -7.78
C ARG A 57 3.79 23.30 -8.26
N GLU A 58 4.38 22.54 -7.35
CA GLU A 58 5.27 21.40 -7.64
C GLU A 58 4.52 20.05 -7.59
N THR A 59 3.23 20.05 -7.24
CA THR A 59 2.47 18.80 -7.13
C THR A 59 2.07 18.31 -8.52
N VAL A 60 2.72 17.26 -9.00
CA VAL A 60 2.37 16.57 -10.25
C VAL A 60 1.27 15.54 -9.96
N ILE A 61 0.09 15.74 -10.55
CA ILE A 61 -1.01 14.76 -10.47
C ILE A 61 -0.90 13.81 -11.64
N THR A 62 -0.44 12.58 -11.39
CA THR A 62 -0.45 11.51 -12.37
C THR A 62 -1.75 10.73 -12.25
N ARG A 63 -2.62 10.81 -13.27
CA ARG A 63 -3.73 9.86 -13.41
C ARG A 63 -3.17 8.54 -13.93
N MET A 64 -3.24 7.49 -13.11
CA MET A 64 -3.02 6.13 -13.60
C MET A 64 -4.27 5.72 -14.40
N GLN A 65 -4.07 5.46 -15.70
CA GLN A 65 -5.10 4.90 -16.59
C GLN A 65 -5.29 3.41 -16.33
#